data_AF-A0A7G8F0G9-F1
#
_entry.id   AF-A0A7G8F0G9-F1
#
_cell.length_a   1.000
_cell.length_b   1.000
_cell.length_c   1.000
_cell.angle_alpha   90.00
_cell.angle_beta   90.00
_cell.angle_gamma   90.00
#
_symmetry.space_group_name_H-M   'P 1'
#
loop_
_entity.id
_entity.type
_entity.pdbx_description
1 polymer ?
#
loop_
_entity_poly.entity_id
_entity_poly.type
_entity_poly.pdbx_seq_one_letter_code
_entity_poly.pdbx_strand_id
1 'polypeptide(L)'
;MSDLDLNKLDKALQRCNQVVDAHGDKPAALADRSLLLTLMGKTDQACADVTQALALLRKGSRTEDPMVVHELKVRHKSCKQRDTNLGNG
;
A
#
# COMPACT_ATOMS: atom_id res chain seq x y z
N MET A 1 -5.59 6.23 22.95
CA MET A 1 -4.94 5.70 21.73
C MET A 1 -5.02 4.19 21.88
N SER A 2 -5.83 3.51 21.07
CA SER A 2 -5.95 2.05 21.17
C SER A 2 -4.60 1.42 20.82
N ASP A 3 -4.06 0.57 21.69
CA ASP A 3 -2.87 -0.22 21.36
C ASP A 3 -3.15 -1.04 20.09
N LEU A 4 -2.38 -0.76 19.04
CA LEU A 4 -2.34 -1.59 17.85
C LEU A 4 -1.68 -2.91 18.25
N ASP A 5 -2.48 -3.98 18.25
CA ASP A 5 -1.99 -5.33 18.51
C ASP A 5 -1.15 -5.82 17.32
N LEU A 6 0.18 -5.72 17.46
CA LEU A 6 1.14 -6.10 16.42
C LEU A 6 0.96 -7.55 15.97
N ASN A 7 0.58 -8.47 16.88
CA ASN A 7 0.35 -9.86 16.51
C ASN A 7 -0.85 -10.03 15.56
N LYS A 8 -1.88 -9.18 15.72
CA LYS A 8 -3.02 -9.15 14.78
C LYS A 8 -2.61 -8.54 13.45
N LEU A 9 -1.76 -7.51 13.46
CA LEU A 9 -1.23 -6.92 12.22
C LEU A 9 -0.35 -7.90 11.44
N ASP A 10 0.51 -8.68 12.11
CA ASP A 10 1.31 -9.70 11.46
C ASP A 10 0.45 -10.76 10.77
N LYS A 11 -0.58 -11.27 11.46
CA LYS A 11 -1.53 -12.23 10.86
C LYS A 11 -2.31 -11.61 9.71
N ALA A 12 -2.72 -10.35 9.82
CA ALA A 12 -3.40 -9.65 8.73
C ALA A 12 -2.47 -9.47 7.53
N LEU A 13 -1.19 -9.11 7.77
CA LEU A 13 -0.19 -8.95 6.73
C LEU A 13 0.08 -10.26 6.01
N GLN A 14 0.14 -11.39 6.73
CA GLN A 14 0.25 -12.71 6.12
C GLN A 14 -0.91 -13.02 5.16
N ARG A 15 -2.14 -12.66 5.51
CA ARG A 15 -3.30 -12.81 4.60
C ARG A 15 -3.17 -11.90 3.39
N CYS A 16 -2.78 -10.64 3.57
CA CYS A 16 -2.54 -9.72 2.45
C CYS A 16 -1.44 -10.24 1.52
N ASN A 17 -0.37 -10.85 2.05
CA ASN A 17 0.66 -11.48 1.22
C ASN A 17 0.06 -12.57 0.33
N GLN A 18 -0.75 -13.48 0.90
CA GLN A 18 -1.41 -14.54 0.13
C GLN A 18 -2.34 -13.97 -0.97
N VAL A 19 -3.05 -12.88 -0.68
CA VAL A 19 -3.91 -12.22 -1.68
C VAL A 19 -3.06 -11.59 -2.78
N VAL A 20 -1.94 -10.92 -2.46
CA VAL A 20 -1.03 -10.35 -3.46
C VAL A 20 -0.36 -11.44 -4.30
N ASP A 21 0.00 -12.58 -3.70
CA ASP A 21 0.57 -13.71 -4.44
C ASP A 21 -0.43 -14.28 -5.46
N ALA A 22 -1.72 -14.34 -5.12
CA ALA A 22 -2.78 -14.83 -6.00
C ALA A 22 -3.30 -13.77 -7.00
N HIS A 23 -3.30 -12.49 -6.62
CA HIS A 23 -4.01 -11.40 -7.29
C HIS A 23 -3.18 -10.10 -7.35
N GLY A 24 -1.87 -10.22 -7.52
CA GLY A 24 -0.94 -9.08 -7.57
C GLY A 24 -1.14 -8.14 -8.77
N ASP A 25 -2.02 -8.49 -9.70
CA ASP A 25 -2.50 -7.65 -10.80
C ASP A 25 -3.68 -6.74 -10.39
N LYS A 26 -4.19 -6.87 -9.16
CA LYS A 26 -5.28 -6.05 -8.61
C LYS A 26 -4.73 -4.89 -7.78
N PRO A 27 -5.00 -3.63 -8.15
CA PRO A 27 -4.62 -2.46 -7.35
C PRO A 27 -5.10 -2.53 -5.90
N ALA A 28 -6.31 -3.04 -5.64
CA ALA A 28 -6.86 -3.19 -4.29
C ALA A 28 -6.02 -4.12 -3.39
N ALA A 29 -5.53 -5.25 -3.91
CA ALA A 29 -4.72 -6.19 -3.14
C ALA A 29 -3.43 -5.54 -2.61
N LEU A 30 -2.78 -4.75 -3.46
CA LEU A 30 -1.59 -3.98 -3.11
C LEU A 30 -1.94 -2.80 -2.17
N ALA A 31 -3.09 -2.15 -2.36
CA ALA A 31 -3.56 -1.08 -1.49
C ALA A 31 -3.76 -1.57 -0.05
N ASP A 32 -4.45 -2.71 0.13
CA ASP A 32 -4.69 -3.33 1.45
C ASP A 32 -3.37 -3.70 2.14
N ARG A 33 -2.44 -4.34 1.41
CA ARG A 33 -1.14 -4.69 1.97
C ARG A 33 -0.35 -3.44 2.36
N SER A 34 -0.37 -2.39 1.53
CA SER A 34 0.31 -1.13 1.81
C SER A 34 -0.19 -0.46 3.09
N LEU A 35 -1.49 -0.56 3.39
CA LEU A 35 -2.07 -0.03 4.62
C LEU A 35 -1.49 -0.74 5.85
N LEU A 36 -1.47 -2.07 5.86
CA LEU A 36 -0.91 -2.83 6.99
C LEU A 36 0.59 -2.57 7.15
N LEU A 37 1.36 -2.55 6.06
CA LEU A 37 2.77 -2.21 6.09
C LEU A 37 3.01 -0.81 6.66
N THR A 38 2.16 0.16 6.34
CA THR A 38 2.21 1.52 6.92
C THR A 38 1.97 1.50 8.42
N LEU A 39 0.92 0.79 8.88
CA LEU A 39 0.60 0.67 10.31
C LEU A 39 1.72 -0.01 11.12
N MET A 40 2.49 -0.88 10.46
CA MET A 40 3.63 -1.59 11.05
C MET A 40 4.96 -0.83 10.92
N GLY A 41 4.96 0.40 10.38
CA GLY A 41 6.18 1.18 10.17
C GLY A 41 7.09 0.69 9.03
N LYS A 42 6.63 -0.27 8.22
CA LYS A 42 7.35 -0.83 7.06
C LYS A 42 7.15 0.05 5.83
N THR A 43 7.51 1.33 5.94
CA THR A 43 7.13 2.38 4.98
C THR A 43 7.69 2.14 3.57
N ASP A 44 8.94 1.66 3.42
CA ASP A 44 9.51 1.39 2.10
C ASP A 44 8.71 0.34 1.33
N GLN A 45 8.33 -0.75 2.00
CA GLN A 45 7.52 -1.82 1.42
C GLN A 45 6.12 -1.31 1.06
N ALA A 46 5.51 -0.49 1.92
CA ALA A 46 4.23 0.13 1.63
C ALA A 46 4.30 1.04 0.38
N CYS A 47 5.36 1.83 0.24
CA CYS A 47 5.55 2.72 -0.91
C CYS A 47 5.83 1.96 -2.21
N ALA A 48 6.47 0.80 -2.14
CA ALA A 48 6.63 -0.10 -3.28
C ALA A 48 5.26 -0.62 -3.78
N ASP A 49 4.41 -1.10 -2.88
CA ASP A 49 3.06 -1.57 -3.20
C ASP A 49 2.19 -0.47 -3.83
N VAL A 50 2.21 0.73 -3.24
CA VAL A 50 1.47 1.88 -3.78
C VAL A 50 1.93 2.24 -5.19
N THR A 51 3.24 2.18 -5.44
CA THR A 51 3.81 2.49 -6.76
C THR A 51 3.40 1.45 -7.80
N GLN A 52 3.45 0.17 -7.43
CA GLN A 52 3.00 -0.93 -8.29
C GLN A 52 1.50 -0.83 -8.59
N ALA A 53 0.66 -0.55 -7.59
CA ALA A 53 -0.78 -0.40 -7.76
C ALA A 53 -1.14 0.74 -8.71
N LEU A 54 -0.49 1.90 -8.58
CA LEU A 54 -0.68 3.03 -9.49
C LEU A 54 -0.20 2.72 -10.92
N ALA A 55 0.85 1.91 -11.08
CA ALA A 55 1.29 1.46 -12.40
C ALA A 55 0.26 0.54 -13.06
N LEU A 56 -0.40 -0.35 -12.29
CA LEU A 56 -1.47 -1.20 -12.78
C LEU A 56 -2.70 -0.38 -13.19
N LEU A 57 -3.09 0.63 -12.42
CA LEU A 57 -4.21 1.53 -12.75
C LEU A 57 -3.99 2.28 -14.08
N ARG A 58 -2.75 2.62 -14.43
CA ARG A 58 -2.44 3.27 -15.72
C ARG A 58 -2.51 2.30 -16.90
N LYS A 59 -2.26 1.01 -16.66
CA LYS A 59 -2.23 -0.04 -17.69
C LYS A 59 -3.59 -0.69 -17.91
N GLY A 60 -4.45 -0.71 -16.89
CA GLY A 60 -5.72 -1.42 -16.90
C GLY A 60 -6.84 -0.70 -17.65
N SER A 61 -7.73 -1.47 -18.27
CA SER A 61 -8.99 -0.99 -18.86
C SER A 61 -10.20 -1.13 -17.92
N ARG A 62 -9.99 -1.69 -16.72
CA ARG A 62 -11.05 -1.94 -15.74
C ARG A 62 -11.15 -0.76 -14.78
N THR A 63 -12.39 -0.36 -14.51
CA THR A 63 -12.70 0.63 -13.48
C THR A 63 -12.40 0.03 -12.11
N GLU A 64 -11.47 0.64 -11.38
CA GLU A 64 -11.20 0.35 -9.97
C GLU A 64 -12.14 1.18 -9.09
N ASP A 65 -12.36 0.75 -7.84
CA ASP A 65 -13.10 1.55 -6.86
C ASP A 65 -12.45 2.96 -6.71
N PRO A 66 -13.22 4.06 -6.90
CA PRO A 66 -12.70 5.41 -6.75
C PRO A 66 -12.05 5.70 -5.40
N MET A 67 -12.49 5.03 -4.33
CA MET A 67 -11.90 5.15 -3.00
C MET A 67 -10.49 4.56 -2.97
N VAL A 68 -10.30 3.35 -3.52
CA VAL A 68 -8.97 2.72 -3.65
C VAL A 68 -8.03 3.61 -4.47
N VAL A 69 -8.53 4.18 -5.57
CA VAL A 69 -7.75 5.12 -6.40
C VAL A 69 -7.37 6.37 -5.61
N HIS A 70 -8.29 6.93 -4.81
CA HIS A 70 -8.04 8.10 -3.99
C HIS A 70 -6.98 7.82 -2.92
N GLU A 71 -7.12 6.72 -2.17
CA GLU A 71 -6.19 6.31 -1.13
C GLU A 71 -4.77 6.10 -1.67
N LEU A 72 -4.65 5.39 -2.79
CA LEU A 72 -3.35 5.17 -3.46
C LEU A 72 -2.68 6.50 -3.84
N LYS A 73 -3.45 7.47 -4.35
CA LYS A 73 -2.91 8.80 -4.67
C LYS A 73 -2.45 9.55 -3.44
N VAL A 74 -3.21 9.50 -2.34
CA VAL A 74 -2.83 10.14 -1.07
C VAL A 74 -1.54 9.52 -0.52
N ARG A 75 -1.48 8.19 -0.41
CA ARG A 75 -0.30 7.48 0.08
C ARG A 75 0.93 7.72 -0.80
N HIS A 76 0.76 7.78 -2.12
CA HIS A 76 1.86 8.06 -3.03
C HIS A 76 2.45 9.47 -2.85
N LYS A 77 1.61 10.47 -2.55
CA LYS A 77 2.09 11.81 -2.19
C LYS A 77 2.93 11.75 -0.91
N SER A 78 2.46 11.03 0.11
CA SER A 78 3.21 10.84 1.36
C SER A 78 4.56 10.16 1.11
N CYS A 79 4.62 9.12 0.27
CA CYS A 79 5.87 8.46 -0.12
C CYS A 79 6.85 9.44 -0.77
N LYS A 80 6.40 10.22 -1.77
CA LYS A 80 7.25 11.23 -2.42
C LYS A 80 7.77 12.29 -1.46
N GLN A 81 6.91 12.78 -0.56
CA GLN A 81 7.32 13.78 0.43
C GLN A 81 8.42 13.23 1.35
N ARG A 82 8.26 11.98 1.80
CA ARG A 82 9.26 11.31 2.62
C ARG A 82 10.59 11.16 1.88
N ASP A 83 10.55 10.71 0.63
CA ASP A 83 11.77 10.53 -0.17
C ASP A 83 12.51 11.85 -0.38
N THR A 84 11.80 12.96 -0.65
CA THR A 84 12.38 14.30 -0.68
C THR A 84 13.04 14.69 0.64
N ASN A 85 12.40 14.39 1.77
CA ASN A 85 12.95 14.71 3.09
C ASN A 85 14.22 13.90 3.40
N LEU A 86 14.30 12.64 2.95
CA LEU A 86 15.48 11.78 3.13
C LEU A 86 16.64 12.18 2.20
N GLY A 87 16.35 12.70 1.01
CA GLY A 87 17.36 13.17 0.05
C GLY A 87 17.95 14.55 0.35
N ASN A 88 17.33 15.30 1.27
CA ASN A 88 17.76 16.64 1.69
C ASN A 88 18.51 16.62 3.04
N GLY A 89 19.04 15.46 3.46
CA GLY A 89 19.73 15.24 4.74
C GLY A 89 21.24 15.10 4.61
#